data_AF-D2YVN1-F1
#
_entry.id   AF-D2YVN1-F1
#
_cell.length_a   1.000
_cell.length_b   1.000
_cell.length_c   1.000
_cell.angle_alpha   90.00
_cell.angle_beta   90.00
_cell.angle_gamma   90.00
#
_symmetry.space_group_name_H-M   'P 1'
#
loop_
_entity.id
_entity.type
_entity.pdbx_description
1 polymer ?
#
loop_
_entity_poly.entity_id
_entity_poly.type
_entity_poly.pdbx_seq_one_letter_code
_entity_poly.pdbx_strand_id
1 'polypeptide(L)'
;DNHDNQRGHGGGGDVVTFKDPKRYKFAVAFMLANDYGFTRVMSSYNFNGDSDGPPHNADYSAKDVTINADGSCGNGWVCEHRWKPIANMVKFRNAVVGTVKGNYRASGDHLSFSRGNKGFFAMAKNGNMNERLQTGLPAGEYCDIIHDCASKIHVDGSGMAQIVINNGEEPIAAFYVGGHGGSTGNNGNGGTHGGTQAPVVTSVPATQGPSNTKGYKRTVIFIRRQTMPGQDMFIRGGLDHSRITGCVENAQTSPCAIPIKHRQMVETGSYPKFNGWKQGDNFLDWYGA
;
A
#
# COMPACT_ATOMS: atom_id res chain seq x y z
N ASP A 1 7.33 -11.48 -5.75
CA ASP A 1 8.74 -11.92 -5.58
C ASP A 1 9.27 -11.48 -4.21
N ASN A 2 10.51 -11.85 -3.91
CA ASN A 2 11.33 -11.33 -2.82
C ASN A 2 12.81 -11.38 -3.26
N HIS A 3 13.73 -11.00 -2.38
CA HIS A 3 15.17 -10.99 -2.71
C HIS A 3 15.77 -12.37 -3.05
N ASP A 4 15.18 -13.47 -2.56
CA ASP A 4 15.69 -14.83 -2.79
C ASP A 4 15.15 -15.38 -4.12
N ASN A 5 13.82 -15.44 -4.24
CA ASN A 5 13.18 -16.12 -5.37
C ASN A 5 13.34 -15.34 -6.68
N GLN A 6 13.59 -14.02 -6.64
CA GLN A 6 13.93 -13.28 -7.86
C GLN A 6 15.29 -13.71 -8.46
N ARG A 7 16.11 -14.43 -7.69
CA ARG A 7 17.39 -15.04 -8.08
C ARG A 7 17.29 -16.55 -8.28
N GLY A 8 16.08 -17.12 -8.25
CA GLY A 8 15.88 -18.57 -8.31
C GLY A 8 16.22 -19.30 -7.01
N HIS A 9 16.47 -18.58 -5.91
CA HIS A 9 16.71 -19.19 -4.61
C HIS A 9 15.39 -19.47 -3.88
N GLY A 10 15.35 -20.57 -3.14
CA GLY A 10 14.17 -21.02 -2.40
C GLY A 10 13.20 -21.86 -3.23
N GLY A 11 11.99 -22.06 -2.70
CA GLY A 11 10.91 -22.79 -3.38
C GLY A 11 9.91 -21.85 -4.05
N GLY A 12 9.27 -22.30 -5.14
CA GLY A 12 8.20 -21.54 -5.81
C GLY A 12 8.24 -21.54 -7.33
N GLY A 13 9.30 -22.08 -7.96
CA GLY A 13 9.42 -22.11 -9.42
C GLY A 13 9.58 -20.72 -10.05
N ASP A 14 9.12 -20.57 -11.29
CA ASP A 14 9.19 -19.32 -12.05
C ASP A 14 8.35 -18.21 -11.39
N VAL A 15 9.00 -17.30 -10.69
CA VAL A 15 8.40 -16.08 -10.14
C VAL A 15 8.53 -14.92 -11.11
N VAL A 16 7.48 -14.09 -11.16
CA VAL A 16 7.51 -12.85 -11.93
C VAL A 16 8.36 -11.82 -11.18
N THR A 17 9.35 -11.24 -11.86
CA THR A 17 10.31 -10.26 -11.34
C THR A 17 10.44 -9.06 -12.27
N PHE A 18 11.23 -8.06 -11.90
CA PHE A 18 11.51 -6.92 -12.79
C PHE A 18 12.16 -7.30 -14.13
N LYS A 19 12.74 -8.51 -14.26
CA LYS A 19 13.28 -9.03 -15.53
C LYS A 19 12.18 -9.32 -16.57
N ASP A 20 10.91 -9.41 -16.15
CA ASP A 20 9.72 -9.41 -17.01
C ASP A 20 8.82 -8.21 -16.62
N PRO A 21 9.19 -6.98 -17.02
CA PRO A 21 8.60 -5.75 -16.46
C PRO A 21 7.10 -5.64 -16.74
N LYS A 22 6.64 -6.11 -17.90
CA LYS A 22 5.22 -6.12 -18.26
C LYS A 22 4.42 -7.01 -17.31
N ARG A 23 4.82 -8.28 -17.15
CA ARG A 23 4.10 -9.19 -16.24
C ARG A 23 4.23 -8.75 -14.79
N TYR A 24 5.38 -8.16 -14.40
CA TYR A 24 5.60 -7.67 -13.05
C TYR A 24 4.64 -6.55 -12.67
N LYS A 25 4.52 -5.52 -13.51
CA LYS A 25 3.55 -4.43 -13.32
C LYS A 25 2.12 -4.98 -13.19
N PHE A 26 1.77 -5.97 -14.01
CA PHE A 26 0.47 -6.66 -13.97
C PHE A 26 0.21 -7.33 -12.62
N ALA A 27 1.14 -8.17 -12.18
CA ALA A 27 1.00 -8.94 -10.94
C ALA A 27 0.95 -8.03 -9.71
N VAL A 28 1.81 -7.00 -9.68
CA VAL A 28 1.88 -6.03 -8.58
C VAL A 28 0.64 -5.14 -8.54
N ALA A 29 0.16 -4.66 -9.69
CA ALA A 29 -1.06 -3.87 -9.75
C ALA A 29 -2.28 -4.67 -9.26
N PHE A 30 -2.43 -5.93 -9.69
CA PHE A 30 -3.48 -6.80 -9.19
C PHE A 30 -3.35 -7.02 -7.67
N MET A 31 -2.15 -7.31 -7.17
CA MET A 31 -1.88 -7.46 -5.73
C MET A 31 -2.31 -6.21 -4.95
N LEU A 32 -1.96 -5.01 -5.43
CA LEU A 32 -2.28 -3.74 -4.78
C LEU A 32 -3.78 -3.41 -4.84
N ALA A 33 -4.47 -3.74 -5.92
CA ALA A 33 -5.92 -3.57 -6.05
C ALA A 33 -6.72 -4.52 -5.12
N ASN A 34 -6.20 -5.73 -4.90
CA ASN A 34 -6.86 -6.78 -4.11
C ASN A 34 -6.99 -6.39 -2.63
N ASP A 35 -7.99 -6.91 -1.90
CA ASP A 35 -8.16 -6.69 -0.45
C ASP A 35 -7.38 -7.71 0.41
N TYR A 36 -6.69 -8.67 -0.21
CA TYR A 36 -5.98 -9.72 0.51
C TYR A 36 -4.62 -9.28 1.05
N GLY A 37 -4.43 -9.52 2.35
CA GLY A 37 -3.12 -9.51 3.01
C GLY A 37 -2.45 -8.13 3.14
N PHE A 38 -1.31 -8.14 3.82
CA PHE A 38 -0.40 -7.01 3.84
C PHE A 38 0.57 -7.14 2.67
N THR A 39 0.56 -6.15 1.79
CA THR A 39 1.31 -6.19 0.53
C THR A 39 2.70 -5.62 0.71
N ARG A 40 3.71 -6.33 0.20
CA ARG A 40 5.09 -5.85 0.09
C ARG A 40 5.46 -5.79 -1.39
N VAL A 41 6.02 -4.65 -1.81
CA VAL A 41 6.60 -4.47 -3.15
C VAL A 41 8.11 -4.58 -3.02
N MET A 42 8.75 -5.37 -3.88
CA MET A 42 10.21 -5.48 -3.91
C MET A 42 10.80 -4.22 -4.53
N SER A 43 11.98 -3.81 -4.08
CA SER A 43 12.77 -2.76 -4.73
C SER A 43 14.18 -3.29 -4.91
N SER A 44 14.54 -3.57 -6.15
CA SER A 44 15.71 -4.35 -6.52
C SER A 44 16.86 -3.48 -7.01
N TYR A 45 18.00 -4.15 -7.23
CA TYR A 45 19.08 -3.68 -8.08
C TYR A 45 19.25 -4.65 -9.25
N ASN A 46 19.87 -4.19 -10.34
CA ASN A 46 20.16 -5.02 -11.51
C ASN A 46 21.25 -6.04 -11.17
N PHE A 47 21.02 -7.30 -11.55
CA PHE A 47 21.96 -8.40 -11.39
C PHE A 47 21.92 -9.35 -12.60
N ASN A 48 23.07 -9.93 -12.93
CA ASN A 48 23.21 -10.89 -14.02
C ASN A 48 23.19 -12.32 -13.47
N GLY A 49 23.92 -12.57 -12.38
CA GLY A 49 23.97 -13.84 -11.65
C GLY A 49 23.10 -13.84 -10.38
N ASP A 50 22.95 -15.02 -9.80
CA ASP A 50 22.21 -15.25 -8.55
C ASP A 50 23.04 -14.93 -7.30
N SER A 51 24.35 -14.71 -7.45
CA SER A 51 25.28 -14.32 -6.39
C SER A 51 25.76 -12.86 -6.47
N ASP A 52 25.27 -12.08 -7.43
CA ASP A 52 25.73 -10.70 -7.62
C ASP A 52 25.30 -9.81 -6.45
N GLY A 53 26.28 -9.13 -5.85
CA GLY A 53 26.06 -8.09 -4.86
C GLY A 53 25.42 -6.82 -5.44
N PRO A 54 25.06 -5.84 -4.59
CA PRO A 54 24.48 -4.58 -5.06
C PRO A 54 25.51 -3.77 -5.88
N PRO A 55 25.06 -2.78 -6.67
CA PRO A 55 25.94 -1.81 -7.32
C PRO A 55 26.87 -1.17 -6.28
N HIS A 56 28.18 -1.23 -6.51
CA HIS A 56 29.18 -0.77 -5.55
C HIS A 56 30.28 0.08 -6.21
N ASN A 57 30.93 0.92 -5.39
CA ASN A 57 32.12 1.70 -5.73
C ASN A 57 33.36 0.81 -5.72
N ALA A 58 34.52 1.36 -6.12
CA ALA A 58 35.79 0.61 -6.15
C ALA A 58 36.23 0.10 -4.77
N ASP A 59 35.77 0.74 -3.69
CA ASP A 59 36.03 0.37 -2.30
C ASP A 59 34.98 -0.61 -1.71
N TYR A 60 34.09 -1.13 -2.55
CA TYR A 60 32.97 -2.02 -2.18
C TYR A 60 31.86 -1.39 -1.33
N SER A 61 31.88 -0.06 -1.10
CA SER A 61 30.69 0.63 -0.59
C SER A 61 29.55 0.59 -1.62
N ALA A 62 28.30 0.49 -1.16
CA ALA A 62 27.14 0.53 -2.05
C ALA A 62 27.06 1.90 -2.75
N LYS A 63 26.75 1.90 -4.05
CA LYS A 63 26.48 3.14 -4.80
C LYS A 63 25.17 3.76 -4.34
N ASP A 64 25.16 5.08 -4.22
CA ASP A 64 23.93 5.83 -3.98
C ASP A 64 22.90 5.60 -5.08
N VAL A 65 21.63 5.65 -4.70
CA VAL A 65 20.51 5.70 -5.63
C VAL A 65 20.43 7.11 -6.22
N THR A 66 20.62 7.24 -7.52
CA THR A 66 20.36 8.50 -8.23
C THR A 66 18.94 8.49 -8.79
N ILE A 67 18.27 9.65 -8.78
CA ILE A 67 16.95 9.81 -9.39
C ILE A 67 17.11 10.60 -10.68
N ASN A 68 16.70 9.98 -11.78
CA ASN A 68 16.73 10.59 -13.11
C ASN A 68 15.57 11.58 -13.26
N ALA A 69 15.64 12.45 -14.27
CA ALA A 69 14.63 13.48 -14.51
C ALA A 69 13.22 12.90 -14.78
N ASP A 70 13.14 11.68 -15.28
CA ASP A 70 11.88 10.94 -15.53
C ASP A 70 11.34 10.22 -14.27
N GLY A 71 12.03 10.34 -13.13
CA GLY A 71 11.68 9.69 -11.87
C GLY A 71 12.19 8.25 -11.73
N SER A 72 12.82 7.69 -12.76
CA SER A 72 13.49 6.39 -12.68
C SER A 72 14.77 6.45 -11.84
N CYS A 73 15.27 5.30 -11.39
CA CYS A 73 16.53 5.23 -10.67
C CYS A 73 17.71 4.96 -11.60
N GLY A 74 18.86 5.55 -11.27
CA GLY A 74 20.14 5.29 -11.91
C GLY A 74 21.05 4.39 -11.05
N ASN A 75 22.33 4.35 -11.41
CA ASN A 75 23.38 3.59 -10.70
C ASN A 75 23.12 2.08 -10.53
N GLY A 76 22.32 1.49 -11.42
CA GLY A 76 22.01 0.06 -11.38
C GLY A 76 20.88 -0.32 -10.44
N TRP A 77 20.19 0.65 -9.82
CA TRP A 77 19.00 0.41 -9.01
C TRP A 77 17.74 0.33 -9.87
N VAL A 78 16.88 -0.66 -9.62
CA VAL A 78 15.66 -0.90 -10.42
C VAL A 78 14.50 -0.02 -9.97
N CYS A 79 14.33 0.13 -8.65
CA CYS A 79 13.30 0.96 -8.03
C CYS A 79 11.87 0.71 -8.56
N GLU A 80 11.41 -0.54 -8.51
CA GLU A 80 10.05 -0.92 -8.93
C GLU A 80 8.98 -0.11 -8.19
N HIS A 81 9.25 0.29 -6.93
CA HIS A 81 8.38 1.17 -6.15
C HIS A 81 8.16 2.57 -6.76
N ARG A 82 9.02 3.01 -7.69
CA ARG A 82 8.91 4.28 -8.44
C ARG A 82 8.28 4.10 -9.81
N TRP A 83 8.09 2.87 -10.29
CA TRP A 83 7.43 2.64 -11.57
C TRP A 83 6.00 3.17 -11.48
N LYS A 84 5.63 4.06 -12.41
CA LYS A 84 4.37 4.82 -12.32
C LYS A 84 3.14 3.96 -12.03
N PRO A 85 2.91 2.81 -12.71
CA PRO A 85 1.74 1.98 -12.40
C PRO A 85 1.76 1.43 -10.97
N ILE A 86 2.93 1.07 -10.45
CA ILE A 86 3.07 0.54 -9.08
C ILE A 86 2.82 1.66 -8.07
N ALA A 87 3.47 2.81 -8.22
CA ALA A 87 3.30 3.97 -7.34
C ALA A 87 1.85 4.47 -7.31
N ASN A 88 1.19 4.53 -8.47
CA ASN A 88 -0.21 4.95 -8.57
C ASN A 88 -1.16 3.89 -7.99
N MET A 89 -0.84 2.59 -8.11
CA MET A 89 -1.63 1.54 -7.46
C MET A 89 -1.48 1.50 -5.94
N VAL A 90 -0.38 2.01 -5.39
CA VAL A 90 -0.27 2.26 -3.93
C VAL A 90 -1.27 3.36 -3.51
N LYS A 91 -1.40 4.44 -4.27
CA LYS A 91 -2.41 5.49 -4.02
C LYS A 91 -3.83 4.91 -4.10
N PHE A 92 -4.12 4.09 -5.12
CA PHE A 92 -5.39 3.36 -5.23
C PHE A 92 -5.66 2.52 -3.99
N ARG A 93 -4.70 1.69 -3.57
CA ARG A 93 -4.84 0.82 -2.38
C ARG A 93 -5.18 1.62 -1.13
N ASN A 94 -4.52 2.76 -0.93
CA ASN A 94 -4.78 3.66 0.19
C ASN A 94 -6.19 4.26 0.13
N ALA A 95 -6.62 4.72 -1.05
CA ALA A 95 -7.95 5.32 -1.23
C ALA A 95 -9.09 4.33 -0.95
N VAL A 96 -8.87 3.04 -1.25
CA VAL A 96 -9.90 2.00 -1.11
C VAL A 96 -9.81 1.21 0.19
N VAL A 97 -9.03 1.67 1.17
CA VAL A 97 -8.88 0.99 2.47
C VAL A 97 -10.23 0.78 3.16
N GLY A 98 -10.37 -0.36 3.86
CA GLY A 98 -11.58 -0.76 4.58
C GLY A 98 -12.73 -1.27 3.70
N THR A 99 -12.54 -1.36 2.38
CA THR A 99 -13.54 -1.91 1.46
C THR A 99 -13.23 -3.36 1.08
N VAL A 100 -14.25 -4.10 0.67
CA VAL A 100 -14.14 -5.46 0.12
C VAL A 100 -14.28 -5.47 -1.40
N LYS A 101 -13.79 -6.52 -2.06
CA LYS A 101 -14.02 -6.74 -3.48
C LYS A 101 -15.52 -6.92 -3.79
N GLY A 102 -16.00 -6.25 -4.82
CA GLY A 102 -17.36 -6.36 -5.36
C GLY A 102 -17.33 -6.33 -6.90
N ASN A 103 -18.49 -6.49 -7.54
CA ASN A 103 -18.65 -6.41 -9.01
C ASN A 103 -17.57 -7.19 -9.79
N TYR A 104 -17.17 -8.35 -9.27
CA TYR A 104 -16.08 -9.13 -9.83
C TYR A 104 -16.50 -9.77 -11.16
N ARG A 105 -15.64 -9.62 -12.17
CA ARG A 105 -15.79 -10.29 -13.47
C ARG A 105 -14.44 -10.81 -13.93
N ALA A 106 -14.39 -12.08 -14.31
CA ALA A 106 -13.27 -12.69 -15.02
C ALA A 106 -13.82 -13.46 -16.22
N SER A 107 -13.42 -13.07 -17.42
CA SER A 107 -13.91 -13.66 -18.66
C SER A 107 -12.85 -13.56 -19.74
N GLY A 108 -12.42 -14.70 -20.29
CA GLY A 108 -11.32 -14.76 -21.26
C GLY A 108 -10.05 -14.13 -20.68
N ASP A 109 -9.52 -13.12 -21.38
CA ASP A 109 -8.30 -12.41 -21.00
C ASP A 109 -8.56 -11.16 -20.14
N HIS A 110 -9.80 -10.94 -19.69
CA HIS A 110 -10.22 -9.76 -18.95
C HIS A 110 -10.52 -10.10 -17.49
N LEU A 111 -10.08 -9.23 -16.59
CA LEU A 111 -10.45 -9.27 -15.18
C LEU A 111 -10.78 -7.87 -14.69
N SER A 112 -11.84 -7.74 -13.91
CA SER A 112 -12.22 -6.47 -13.27
C SER A 112 -12.95 -6.70 -11.95
N PHE A 113 -12.88 -5.72 -11.06
CA PHE A 113 -13.65 -5.68 -9.82
C PHE A 113 -13.65 -4.27 -9.22
N SER A 114 -14.66 -4.01 -8.38
CA SER A 114 -14.70 -2.84 -7.53
C SER A 114 -14.12 -3.12 -6.15
N ARG A 115 -13.75 -2.05 -5.46
CA ARG A 115 -13.40 -2.02 -4.04
C ARG A 115 -14.41 -1.13 -3.32
N GLY A 116 -15.49 -1.76 -2.86
CA GLY A 116 -16.70 -1.08 -2.40
C GLY A 116 -17.22 -0.10 -3.47
N ASN A 117 -17.57 1.10 -3.01
CA ASN A 117 -17.94 2.25 -3.85
C ASN A 117 -16.80 3.28 -3.96
N LYS A 118 -15.56 2.90 -3.66
CA LYS A 118 -14.41 3.81 -3.59
C LYS A 118 -13.48 3.72 -4.78
N GLY A 119 -13.30 2.54 -5.38
CA GLY A 119 -12.46 2.40 -6.57
C GLY A 119 -12.79 1.19 -7.41
N PHE A 120 -12.31 1.22 -8.65
CA PHE A 120 -12.50 0.16 -9.63
C PHE A 120 -11.17 -0.17 -10.31
N PHE A 121 -10.96 -1.45 -10.56
CA PHE A 121 -9.76 -1.98 -11.21
C PHE A 121 -10.17 -2.90 -12.36
N ALA A 122 -9.48 -2.77 -13.49
CA ALA A 122 -9.59 -3.68 -14.63
C ALA A 122 -8.22 -3.94 -15.26
N MET A 123 -8.06 -5.12 -15.85
CA MET A 123 -6.87 -5.50 -16.60
C MET A 123 -7.21 -6.42 -17.77
N ALA A 124 -6.42 -6.33 -18.84
CA ALA A 124 -6.60 -7.11 -20.07
C ALA A 124 -5.29 -7.78 -20.50
N LYS A 125 -5.17 -9.10 -20.33
CA LYS A 125 -3.91 -9.83 -20.57
C LYS A 125 -3.33 -9.61 -21.98
N ASN A 126 -4.18 -9.46 -23.00
CA ASN A 126 -3.74 -9.27 -24.39
C ASN A 126 -3.61 -7.81 -24.84
N GLY A 127 -3.79 -6.83 -23.94
CA GLY A 127 -3.58 -5.42 -24.28
C GLY A 127 -4.87 -4.62 -24.50
N ASN A 128 -5.98 -5.29 -24.79
CA ASN A 128 -7.22 -4.64 -25.24
C ASN A 128 -8.45 -5.07 -24.43
N MET A 129 -9.32 -4.11 -24.10
CA MET A 129 -10.66 -4.31 -23.53
C MET A 129 -11.55 -3.16 -23.99
N ASN A 130 -12.80 -3.45 -24.33
CA ASN A 130 -13.81 -2.42 -24.59
C ASN A 130 -15.17 -2.93 -24.11
N GLU A 131 -15.48 -2.70 -22.84
CA GLU A 131 -16.65 -3.29 -22.20
C GLU A 131 -17.39 -2.31 -21.28
N ARG A 132 -18.71 -2.45 -21.21
CA ARG A 132 -19.53 -1.72 -20.24
C ARG A 132 -19.63 -2.54 -18.95
N LEU A 133 -19.06 -2.03 -17.86
CA LEU A 133 -18.89 -2.76 -16.60
C LEU A 133 -19.59 -2.05 -15.44
N GLN A 134 -20.15 -2.83 -14.51
CA GLN A 134 -20.71 -2.33 -13.26
C GLN A 134 -19.56 -1.97 -12.32
N THR A 135 -19.35 -0.68 -12.08
CA THR A 135 -18.23 -0.22 -11.25
C THR A 135 -18.60 -0.14 -9.77
N GLY A 136 -19.88 0.04 -9.46
CA GLY A 136 -20.36 0.33 -8.12
C GLY A 136 -19.92 1.69 -7.57
N LEU A 137 -19.29 2.53 -8.39
CA LEU A 137 -18.92 3.89 -8.01
C LEU A 137 -20.09 4.86 -8.21
N PRO A 138 -20.13 5.98 -7.47
CA PRO A 138 -21.06 7.07 -7.74
C PRO A 138 -20.90 7.62 -9.16
N ALA A 139 -22.00 8.12 -9.73
CA ALA A 139 -21.96 8.81 -11.01
C ALA A 139 -20.98 9.98 -10.99
N GLY A 140 -20.21 10.15 -12.06
CA GLY A 140 -19.21 11.19 -12.16
C GLY A 140 -18.11 10.88 -13.17
N GLU A 141 -17.14 11.79 -13.23
CA GLU A 141 -15.95 11.64 -14.05
C GLU A 141 -14.78 11.18 -13.16
N TYR A 142 -14.02 10.21 -13.67
CA TYR A 142 -12.90 9.56 -12.99
C TYR A 142 -11.64 9.63 -13.88
N CYS A 143 -10.47 9.80 -13.27
CA CYS A 143 -9.18 9.73 -13.95
C CYS A 143 -8.69 8.29 -13.96
N ASP A 144 -8.25 7.78 -15.11
CA ASP A 144 -7.40 6.60 -15.12
C ASP A 144 -6.01 6.95 -14.59
N ILE A 145 -5.69 6.43 -13.41
CA ILE A 145 -4.44 6.76 -12.71
C ILE A 145 -3.24 6.00 -13.27
N ILE A 146 -3.44 4.94 -14.06
CA ILE A 146 -2.33 4.20 -14.65
C ILE A 146 -1.63 5.07 -15.69
N HIS A 147 -2.40 5.86 -16.44
CA HIS A 147 -1.93 6.67 -17.55
C HIS A 147 -1.97 8.18 -17.25
N ASP A 148 -1.70 8.58 -16.00
CA ASP A 148 -1.63 9.98 -15.55
C ASP A 148 -2.86 10.83 -15.98
N CYS A 149 -4.06 10.24 -15.95
CA CYS A 149 -5.32 10.86 -16.37
C CYS A 149 -5.36 11.28 -17.86
N ALA A 150 -4.59 10.62 -18.74
CA ALA A 150 -4.69 10.82 -20.18
C ALA A 150 -6.10 10.53 -20.74
N SER A 151 -6.88 9.70 -20.03
CA SER A 151 -8.28 9.42 -20.33
C SER A 151 -9.17 9.67 -19.11
N LYS A 152 -10.41 10.10 -19.41
CA LYS A 152 -11.50 10.24 -18.44
C LYS A 152 -12.46 9.07 -18.56
N ILE A 153 -12.95 8.59 -17.44
CA ILE A 153 -13.92 7.51 -17.33
C ILE A 153 -15.20 8.09 -16.76
N HIS A 154 -16.28 7.98 -17.51
CA HIS A 154 -17.60 8.43 -17.07
C HIS A 154 -18.37 7.25 -16.46
N VAL A 155 -18.76 7.40 -15.19
CA VAL A 155 -19.67 6.49 -14.50
C VAL A 155 -21.06 7.12 -14.53
N ASP A 156 -22.04 6.39 -15.05
CA ASP A 156 -23.42 6.87 -15.14
C ASP A 156 -24.20 6.71 -13.82
N GLY A 157 -25.45 7.19 -13.80
CA GLY A 157 -26.35 7.12 -12.64
C GLY A 157 -26.63 5.71 -12.11
N SER A 158 -26.35 4.66 -12.90
CA SER A 158 -26.51 3.25 -12.51
C SER A 158 -25.22 2.61 -12.01
N GLY A 159 -24.12 3.37 -11.93
CA GLY A 159 -22.80 2.88 -11.54
C GLY A 159 -22.04 2.17 -12.67
N MET A 160 -22.59 2.17 -13.90
CA MET A 160 -21.94 1.54 -15.06
C MET A 160 -20.96 2.51 -15.72
N ALA A 161 -19.86 1.99 -16.26
CA ALA A 161 -18.91 2.76 -17.07
C ALA A 161 -18.44 1.98 -18.28
N GLN A 162 -18.12 2.70 -19.36
CA GLN A 162 -17.41 2.12 -20.49
C GLN A 162 -15.91 2.08 -20.17
N ILE A 163 -15.35 0.88 -20.08
CA ILE A 163 -13.93 0.66 -19.79
C ILE A 163 -13.23 0.29 -21.09
N VAL A 164 -12.30 1.16 -21.49
CA VAL A 164 -11.47 0.99 -22.68
C VAL A 164 -10.01 0.87 -22.26
N ILE A 165 -9.41 -0.29 -22.53
CA ILE A 165 -7.97 -0.53 -22.41
C ILE A 165 -7.47 -0.78 -23.83
N ASN A 166 -6.46 -0.05 -24.26
CA ASN A 166 -5.80 -0.26 -25.55
C ASN A 166 -4.31 0.05 -25.40
N ASN A 167 -3.63 -0.72 -24.56
CA ASN A 167 -2.22 -0.55 -24.25
C ASN A 167 -1.55 -1.92 -24.08
N GLY A 168 -0.69 -2.29 -25.02
CA GLY A 168 0.03 -3.57 -24.96
C GLY A 168 1.06 -3.66 -23.83
N GLU A 169 1.60 -2.53 -23.37
CA GLU A 169 2.66 -2.48 -22.35
C GLU A 169 2.09 -2.41 -20.94
N GLU A 170 0.98 -1.68 -20.76
CA GLU A 170 0.33 -1.46 -19.47
C GLU A 170 -1.20 -1.63 -19.59
N PRO A 171 -1.72 -2.85 -19.86
CA PRO A 171 -3.15 -3.03 -20.04
C PRO A 171 -3.92 -3.10 -18.73
N ILE A 172 -3.85 -2.02 -17.95
CA ILE A 172 -4.46 -1.86 -16.65
C ILE A 172 -5.24 -0.53 -16.68
N ALA A 173 -6.45 -0.53 -16.12
CA ALA A 173 -7.19 0.68 -15.82
C ALA A 173 -7.53 0.67 -14.34
N ALA A 174 -7.29 1.79 -13.65
CA ALA A 174 -7.64 1.92 -12.24
C ALA A 174 -8.08 3.35 -11.94
N PHE A 175 -9.16 3.49 -11.18
CA PHE A 175 -9.70 4.79 -10.81
C PHE A 175 -10.46 4.72 -9.49
N TYR A 176 -10.45 5.83 -8.75
CA TYR A 176 -11.05 5.91 -7.43
C TYR A 176 -11.65 7.29 -7.14
N VAL A 177 -12.57 7.34 -6.19
CA VAL A 177 -13.25 8.56 -5.73
C VAL A 177 -12.21 9.52 -5.14
N GLY A 178 -12.19 10.77 -5.62
CA GLY A 178 -11.22 11.77 -5.19
C GLY A 178 -9.85 11.66 -5.87
N GLY A 179 -9.68 10.75 -6.84
CA GLY A 179 -8.44 10.58 -7.63
C GLY A 179 -8.14 11.71 -8.63
N HIS A 180 -8.70 12.91 -8.42
CA HIS A 180 -8.51 14.09 -9.28
C HIS A 180 -7.84 15.22 -8.52
N GLY A 181 -6.71 15.73 -9.05
CA GLY A 181 -6.20 17.07 -8.76
C GLY A 181 -6.99 18.20 -9.43
N GLY A 182 -8.29 18.00 -9.68
CA GLY A 182 -9.17 18.94 -10.38
C GLY A 182 -10.48 19.10 -9.61
N SER A 183 -10.64 20.28 -9.04
CA SER A 183 -11.82 20.86 -8.39
C SER A 183 -13.14 20.11 -8.59
N THR A 184 -13.66 19.52 -7.53
CA THR A 184 -15.11 19.34 -7.38
C THR A 184 -15.74 20.73 -7.29
N GLY A 185 -16.38 21.18 -8.37
CA GLY A 185 -17.35 22.26 -8.29
C GLY A 185 -18.48 21.82 -7.36
N ASN A 186 -18.45 22.27 -6.10
CA ASN A 186 -19.50 22.01 -5.14
C ASN A 186 -20.41 23.22 -5.10
N ASN A 187 -21.47 23.20 -5.92
CA ASN A 187 -22.63 24.04 -5.70
C ASN A 187 -23.38 23.43 -4.52
N GLY A 188 -23.50 24.21 -3.44
CA GLY A 188 -24.09 23.74 -2.20
C GLY A 188 -25.57 23.39 -2.34
N ASN A 189 -25.99 22.45 -1.51
CA ASN A 189 -27.22 22.67 -0.76
C ASN A 189 -27.15 21.93 0.58
N GLY A 190 -27.49 22.64 1.64
CA GLY A 190 -27.54 22.12 3.00
C GLY A 190 -28.72 21.16 3.16
N GLY A 191 -28.47 20.06 3.88
CA GLY A 191 -29.48 19.11 4.31
C GLY A 191 -29.06 18.51 5.64
N THR A 192 -29.71 18.98 6.70
CA THR A 192 -29.63 18.48 8.07
C THR A 192 -30.31 17.11 8.25
N HIS A 193 -29.91 16.40 9.31
CA HIS A 193 -30.42 15.14 9.88
C HIS A 193 -29.80 13.83 9.34
N GLY A 194 -29.43 12.84 10.17
CA GLY A 194 -29.57 12.67 11.60
C GLY A 194 -28.59 11.61 12.09
N GLY A 195 -28.12 11.76 13.33
CA GLY A 195 -27.15 10.87 13.94
C GLY A 195 -27.75 9.49 14.22
N THR A 196 -27.13 8.45 13.66
CA THR A 196 -27.30 7.07 14.11
C THR A 196 -26.13 6.69 15.01
N GLN A 197 -26.48 6.24 16.21
CA GLN A 197 -25.60 5.80 17.28
C GLN A 197 -24.61 4.71 16.82
N ALA A 198 -23.36 4.88 17.25
CA ALA A 198 -22.38 3.80 17.25
C ALA A 198 -22.80 2.69 18.25
N PRO A 199 -22.50 1.41 17.98
CA PRO A 199 -22.83 0.32 18.89
C PRO A 199 -22.04 0.42 20.20
N VAL A 200 -22.75 0.19 21.31
CA VAL A 200 -22.24 0.17 22.68
C VAL A 200 -21.30 -1.02 22.85
N VAL A 201 -20.03 -0.76 23.18
CA VAL A 201 -19.07 -1.78 23.61
C VAL A 201 -19.26 -2.00 25.10
N THR A 202 -19.64 -3.22 25.48
CA THR A 202 -19.75 -3.68 26.86
C THR A 202 -18.37 -3.70 27.52
N SER A 203 -18.22 -2.98 28.62
CA SER A 203 -16.96 -2.92 29.38
C SER A 203 -16.77 -4.18 30.23
N VAL A 204 -15.62 -4.85 30.09
CA VAL A 204 -15.15 -5.91 31.00
C VAL A 204 -14.52 -5.27 32.25
N PRO A 205 -14.70 -5.80 33.48
CA PRO A 205 -14.19 -5.17 34.70
C PRO A 205 -12.66 -5.09 34.74
N ALA A 206 -12.15 -3.93 35.15
CA ALA A 206 -10.71 -3.68 35.29
C ALA A 206 -10.14 -4.37 36.54
N THR A 207 -9.22 -5.31 36.35
CA THR A 207 -8.23 -5.66 37.37
C THR A 207 -7.14 -4.59 37.39
N GLN A 208 -6.90 -3.97 38.54
CA GLN A 208 -5.89 -2.92 38.72
C GLN A 208 -4.49 -3.48 38.45
N GLY A 209 -3.92 -3.13 37.29
CA GLY A 209 -2.49 -3.29 37.01
C GLY A 209 -1.66 -2.12 37.58
N PRO A 210 -0.35 -2.29 37.76
CA PRO A 210 0.47 -1.45 38.63
C PRO A 210 0.56 0.02 38.19
N SER A 211 0.75 0.84 39.22
CA SER A 211 0.77 2.31 39.31
C SER A 211 1.24 3.04 38.05
N ASN A 212 0.40 3.99 37.60
CA ASN A 212 0.68 4.91 36.51
C ASN A 212 1.91 5.78 36.83
N THR A 213 2.97 5.62 36.05
CA THR A 213 3.94 6.70 35.82
C THR A 213 3.20 7.89 35.20
N LYS A 214 3.14 9.02 35.91
CA LYS A 214 2.48 10.27 35.49
C LYS A 214 2.76 10.56 33.99
N GLY A 215 1.69 10.70 33.19
CA GLY A 215 1.75 11.20 31.81
C GLY A 215 1.28 10.25 30.71
N TYR A 216 1.27 8.93 30.93
CA TYR A 216 0.84 7.96 29.91
C TYR A 216 -0.59 7.47 30.19
N LYS A 217 -1.50 7.61 29.21
CA LYS A 217 -2.78 6.89 29.20
C LYS A 217 -2.53 5.49 28.65
N ARG A 218 -3.03 4.45 29.34
CA ARG A 218 -2.85 3.06 28.93
C ARG A 218 -3.96 2.65 27.97
N THR A 219 -3.61 2.43 26.71
CA THR A 219 -4.44 1.67 25.76
C THR A 219 -3.81 0.30 25.61
N VAL A 220 -4.59 -0.77 25.80
CA VAL A 220 -4.10 -2.15 25.63
C VAL A 220 -4.53 -2.63 24.25
N ILE A 221 -3.56 -2.99 23.42
CA ILE A 221 -3.78 -3.57 22.09
C ILE A 221 -3.17 -4.98 22.12
N PHE A 222 -3.99 -6.01 21.89
CA PHE A 222 -3.52 -7.38 21.79
C PHE A 222 -3.25 -7.73 20.34
N ILE A 223 -2.02 -8.13 20.04
CA ILE A 223 -1.60 -8.57 18.71
C ILE A 223 -1.05 -9.98 18.84
N ARG A 224 -1.64 -10.93 18.11
CA ARG A 224 -1.16 -12.31 18.03
C ARG A 224 -0.89 -12.67 16.58
N ARG A 225 0.35 -13.06 16.29
CA ARG A 225 0.74 -13.65 15.01
C ARG A 225 1.61 -14.86 15.28
N GLN A 226 1.26 -15.99 14.68
CA GLN A 226 2.15 -17.15 14.66
C GLN A 226 3.23 -16.91 13.59
N THR A 227 4.49 -16.98 14.01
CA THR A 227 5.67 -16.80 13.15
C THR A 227 6.38 -18.15 12.94
N MET A 228 7.14 -18.26 11.86
CA MET A 228 8.09 -19.36 11.64
C MET A 228 9.49 -18.98 12.15
N PRO A 229 10.39 -19.94 12.42
CA PRO A 229 11.79 -19.64 12.75
C PRO A 229 12.40 -18.67 11.72
N GLY A 230 12.97 -17.56 12.20
CA GLY A 230 13.55 -16.51 11.36
C GLY A 230 12.57 -15.42 10.90
N GLN A 231 11.29 -15.47 11.31
CA GLN A 231 10.33 -14.39 11.08
C GLN A 231 10.14 -13.53 12.32
N ASP A 232 10.24 -12.22 12.13
CA ASP A 232 10.08 -11.21 13.17
C ASP A 232 8.79 -10.41 12.97
N MET A 233 8.22 -9.90 14.07
CA MET A 233 7.00 -9.09 14.07
C MET A 233 7.34 -7.64 14.39
N PHE A 234 6.91 -6.73 13.54
CA PHE A 234 7.06 -5.29 13.72
C PHE A 234 5.68 -4.65 13.83
N ILE A 235 5.56 -3.61 14.66
CA ILE A 235 4.36 -2.81 14.80
C ILE A 235 4.69 -1.42 14.25
N ARG A 236 3.86 -0.96 13.31
CA ARG A 236 3.91 0.40 12.75
C ARG A 236 2.51 0.99 12.86
N GLY A 237 2.43 2.28 13.08
CA GLY A 237 1.16 2.99 13.19
C GLY A 237 1.38 4.33 13.84
N GLY A 238 0.46 5.26 13.68
CA GLY A 238 0.51 6.57 14.32
C GLY A 238 -0.92 7.09 14.48
N LEU A 239 -1.06 8.37 14.80
CA LEU A 239 -2.36 9.03 14.75
C LEU A 239 -2.77 9.24 13.30
N ASP A 240 -4.07 9.11 13.04
CA ASP A 240 -4.67 9.20 11.72
C ASP A 240 -4.54 10.63 11.14
N HIS A 241 -3.97 10.74 9.93
CA HIS A 241 -3.81 12.00 9.18
C HIS A 241 -5.11 12.73 8.89
N SER A 242 -6.25 12.03 8.91
CA SER A 242 -7.58 12.67 8.77
C SER A 242 -8.02 13.41 10.03
N ARG A 243 -7.41 13.12 11.19
CA ARG A 243 -7.77 13.69 12.49
C ARG A 243 -6.74 14.67 13.02
N ILE A 244 -5.47 14.49 12.65
CA ILE A 244 -4.36 15.33 13.10
C ILE A 244 -3.68 15.95 11.87
N THR A 245 -3.65 17.27 11.82
CA THR A 245 -2.98 18.03 10.76
C THR A 245 -1.50 18.26 11.08
N GLY A 246 -0.67 18.45 10.06
CA GLY A 246 0.74 18.79 10.23
C GLY A 246 1.66 17.58 10.47
N CYS A 247 1.21 16.36 10.17
CA CYS A 247 2.08 15.19 10.18
C CYS A 247 3.29 15.40 9.26
N VAL A 248 4.49 15.13 9.76
CA VAL A 248 5.74 15.12 8.99
C VAL A 248 6.41 13.75 9.09
N GLU A 249 7.36 13.48 8.18
CA GLU A 249 8.06 12.19 8.07
C GLU A 249 9.14 11.96 9.15
N ASN A 250 9.29 12.89 10.10
CA ASN A 250 10.20 12.78 11.22
C ASN A 250 9.43 12.43 12.49
N ALA A 251 9.62 11.23 13.04
CA ALA A 251 8.86 10.73 14.18
C ALA A 251 9.02 11.58 15.46
N GLN A 252 10.16 12.25 15.63
CA GLN A 252 10.45 13.09 16.79
C GLN A 252 9.69 14.42 16.74
N THR A 253 9.39 14.93 15.55
CA THR A 253 8.70 16.23 15.37
C THR A 253 7.27 16.09 14.86
N SER A 254 6.86 14.89 14.42
CA SER A 254 5.53 14.67 13.87
C SER A 254 4.46 14.69 14.96
N PRO A 255 3.42 15.55 14.83
CA PRO A 255 2.27 15.51 15.74
C PRO A 255 1.47 14.21 15.63
N CYS A 256 1.75 13.39 14.63
CA CYS A 256 1.07 12.12 14.36
C CYS A 256 1.85 10.91 14.89
N ALA A 257 3.04 11.12 15.45
CA ALA A 257 3.79 10.09 16.13
C ALA A 257 3.26 9.86 17.55
N ILE A 258 3.23 8.60 17.98
CA ILE A 258 2.80 8.20 19.31
C ILE A 258 4.04 7.75 20.09
N PRO A 259 4.43 8.42 21.19
CA PRO A 259 5.57 7.99 21.98
C PRO A 259 5.30 6.64 22.63
N ILE A 260 6.23 5.70 22.47
CA ILE A 260 6.15 4.35 23.04
C ILE A 260 7.24 4.09 24.07
N LYS A 261 7.00 3.06 24.90
CA LYS A 261 8.01 2.47 25.77
C LYS A 261 7.98 0.96 25.61
N HIS A 262 9.13 0.39 25.27
CA HIS A 262 9.31 -1.05 25.22
C HIS A 262 9.23 -1.64 26.64
N ARG A 263 8.21 -2.47 26.89
CA ARG A 263 8.04 -3.24 28.13
C ARG A 263 8.31 -4.70 27.82
N GLN A 264 9.49 -5.19 28.18
CA GLN A 264 9.84 -6.60 28.00
C GLN A 264 9.45 -7.39 29.26
N MET A 265 8.75 -8.52 29.09
CA MET A 265 8.32 -9.41 30.18
C MET A 265 9.32 -10.55 30.45
N VAL A 266 10.45 -10.58 29.73
CA VAL A 266 11.49 -11.62 29.84
C VAL A 266 12.84 -10.92 30.06
N GLU A 267 13.65 -11.43 30.98
CA GLU A 267 14.93 -10.80 31.37
C GLU A 267 15.87 -10.53 30.19
N THR A 268 16.61 -9.43 30.31
CA THR A 268 17.52 -8.89 29.31
C THR A 268 18.64 -9.87 28.98
N GLY A 269 18.65 -10.37 27.74
CA GLY A 269 19.74 -11.18 27.18
C GLY A 269 19.32 -12.08 26.03
N SER A 270 18.05 -12.50 25.99
CA SER A 270 17.63 -13.61 25.11
C SER A 270 17.32 -13.25 23.65
N TYR A 271 17.36 -11.96 23.25
CA TYR A 271 17.04 -11.54 21.88
C TYR A 271 17.94 -10.40 21.37
N PRO A 272 19.19 -10.69 20.95
CA PRO A 272 20.13 -9.68 20.45
C PRO A 272 19.56 -8.85 19.29
N LYS A 273 18.80 -9.48 18.38
CA LYS A 273 18.16 -8.81 17.24
C LYS A 273 17.14 -7.76 17.68
N PHE A 274 16.22 -8.12 18.57
CA PHE A 274 15.24 -7.18 19.14
C PHE A 274 15.93 -6.02 19.89
N ASN A 275 16.98 -6.33 20.67
CA ASN A 275 17.74 -5.31 21.39
C ASN A 275 18.45 -4.32 20.46
N GLY A 276 18.93 -4.80 19.30
CA GLY A 276 19.47 -3.92 18.25
C GLY A 276 18.37 -3.07 17.60
N TRP A 277 17.27 -3.68 17.17
CA TRP A 277 16.20 -2.97 16.46
C TRP A 277 15.45 -1.95 17.31
N LYS A 278 15.29 -2.20 18.62
CA LYS A 278 14.59 -1.26 19.50
C LYS A 278 15.41 0.01 19.82
N GLN A 279 16.71 0.03 19.51
CA GLN A 279 17.58 1.16 19.84
C GLN A 279 17.16 2.38 19.01
N GLY A 280 16.66 3.42 19.67
CA GLY A 280 16.17 4.64 19.02
C GLY A 280 14.70 4.58 18.58
N ASP A 281 14.08 3.40 18.55
CA ASP A 281 12.67 3.19 18.23
C ASP A 281 11.78 3.56 19.42
N ASN A 282 11.50 4.86 19.56
CA ASN A 282 10.74 5.42 20.67
C ASN A 282 9.36 5.90 20.27
N PHE A 283 8.98 5.73 19.01
CA PHE A 283 7.73 6.26 18.47
C PHE A 283 7.07 5.24 17.55
N LEU A 284 5.74 5.16 17.65
CA LEU A 284 4.91 4.61 16.60
C LEU A 284 4.58 5.75 15.64
N ASP A 285 5.06 5.65 14.40
CA ASP A 285 4.71 6.56 13.31
C ASP A 285 4.34 5.81 12.01
N TRP A 286 3.81 6.55 11.04
CA TRP A 286 3.35 5.99 9.76
C TRP A 286 4.43 5.92 8.68
N TYR A 287 5.65 6.37 8.94
CA TYR A 287 6.75 6.52 7.99
C TYR A 287 7.88 5.49 8.22
N GLY A 288 8.00 4.99 9.47
CA GLY A 288 9.01 4.03 9.88
C GLY A 288 10.38 4.68 10.08
N ALA A 289 11.27 3.97 10.77
CA ALA A 289 12.69 4.34 10.85
C ALA A 289 13.42 4.06 9.53
#